data_AF-A0A6P3IBK9-F1
#
_entry.id   AF-A0A6P3IBK9-F1
#
_cell.length_a   1.000
_cell.length_b   1.000
_cell.length_c   1.000
_cell.angle_alpha   90.00
_cell.angle_beta   90.00
_cell.angle_gamma   90.00
#
_symmetry.space_group_name_H-M   'P 1'
#
loop_
_entity.id
_entity.type
_entity.pdbx_description
1 polymer ?
#
loop_
_entity_poly.entity_id
_entity_poly.type
_entity_poly.pdbx_seq_one_letter_code
_entity_poly.pdbx_strand_id
1 'polypeptide(L)'
;MNGVLKNMLSEWFSSGFLNLERVTWHSPCEVLQRISEAEAVHPVKTWMDMKRRVGPYRRCYFFSHCSTPGEPLIVLHVALTSEISSSIQTIIVKECPPSETEERNKITTAIFYSLSLTQQGLQGVELGAFLIKRVVKELQKEFPALGAFSSLSPIPGFTKWLLGLLKSKAKEHGRSGLLTDSESQEIAELTGGPALETLQTLLSSSEWAQSEQLARALQAPLMRLCAWYLYGEKHRGYALNPVAHFHLQNGAVLWRINWLADVSLKGVTGACGLMVNYRYFLEDTAANSTAYLGSKSIKASEQVLSLVAQFQKNSKL
;
A
#
# COMPACT_ATOMS: atom_id res chain seq x y z
N MET A 1 -21.77 -10.65 -21.57
CA MET A 1 -21.38 -11.87 -20.82
C MET A 1 -20.62 -11.55 -19.54
N ASN A 2 -19.47 -10.85 -19.59
CA ASN A 2 -18.66 -10.55 -18.39
C ASN A 2 -19.40 -9.77 -17.29
N GLY A 3 -20.27 -8.81 -17.63
CA GLY A 3 -21.04 -8.07 -16.62
C GLY A 3 -22.04 -8.92 -15.85
N VAL A 4 -22.70 -9.87 -16.52
CA VAL A 4 -23.66 -10.78 -15.88
C VAL A 4 -22.94 -11.73 -14.92
N LEU A 5 -21.82 -12.32 -15.35
CA LEU A 5 -21.01 -13.18 -14.49
C LEU A 5 -20.48 -12.42 -13.27
N LYS A 6 -20.01 -11.17 -13.46
CA LYS A 6 -19.56 -10.32 -12.36
C LYS A 6 -20.67 -10.08 -11.32
N ASN A 7 -21.89 -9.83 -11.76
CA ASN A 7 -23.03 -9.62 -10.85
C ASN A 7 -23.35 -10.90 -10.07
N MET A 8 -23.42 -12.04 -10.74
CA MET A 8 -23.64 -13.34 -10.07
C MET A 8 -22.55 -13.65 -9.04
N LEU A 9 -21.28 -13.45 -9.39
CA LEU A 9 -20.16 -13.61 -8.46
C LEU A 9 -20.24 -12.61 -7.29
N SER A 10 -20.75 -11.41 -7.50
CA SER A 10 -20.90 -10.42 -6.43
C SER A 10 -21.96 -10.81 -5.41
N GLU A 11 -23.02 -11.51 -5.83
CA GLU A 11 -24.02 -12.07 -4.92
C GLU A 11 -23.49 -13.27 -4.14
N TRP A 12 -22.85 -14.22 -4.84
CA TRP A 12 -22.30 -15.44 -4.22
C TRP A 12 -21.15 -15.17 -3.26
N PHE A 13 -20.28 -14.21 -3.57
CA PHE A 13 -19.17 -13.83 -2.70
C PHE A 13 -19.50 -12.61 -1.82
N SER A 14 -20.77 -12.39 -1.52
CA SER A 14 -21.16 -11.35 -0.57
C SER A 14 -20.70 -11.69 0.85
N SER A 15 -20.61 -10.66 1.71
CA SER A 15 -20.04 -10.81 3.06
C SER A 15 -20.70 -11.90 3.93
N GLY A 16 -21.96 -12.25 3.67
CA GLY A 16 -22.68 -13.30 4.38
C GLY A 16 -22.15 -14.71 4.13
N PHE A 17 -21.53 -14.96 2.97
CA PHE A 17 -21.02 -16.28 2.56
C PHE A 17 -19.53 -16.46 2.79
N LEU A 18 -18.87 -15.47 3.39
CA LEU A 18 -17.44 -15.52 3.67
C LEU A 18 -17.21 -15.74 5.17
N ASN A 19 -16.43 -16.75 5.50
CA ASN A 19 -15.97 -16.99 6.86
C ASN A 19 -14.63 -16.28 7.06
N LEU A 20 -14.47 -15.63 8.23
CA LEU A 20 -13.19 -15.07 8.65
C LEU A 20 -12.47 -16.13 9.49
N GLU A 21 -11.34 -16.63 9.00
CA GLU A 21 -10.53 -17.64 9.67
C GLU A 21 -9.19 -17.03 10.11
N ARG A 22 -8.75 -17.35 11.33
CA ARG A 22 -7.45 -16.92 11.87
C ARG A 22 -6.40 -17.99 11.62
N VAL A 23 -5.26 -17.58 11.10
CA VAL A 23 -4.10 -18.43 10.87
C VAL A 23 -3.15 -18.28 12.03
N THR A 24 -2.74 -19.41 12.59
CA THR A 24 -1.75 -19.47 13.67
C THR A 24 -0.73 -20.55 13.37
N TRP A 25 0.30 -20.68 14.20
CA TRP A 25 1.24 -21.79 14.09
C TRP A 25 0.61 -23.18 14.35
N HIS A 26 -0.60 -23.22 14.91
CA HIS A 26 -1.35 -24.46 15.11
C HIS A 26 -2.20 -24.84 13.89
N SER A 27 -2.35 -23.95 12.91
CA SER A 27 -3.12 -24.22 11.71
C SER A 27 -2.45 -25.31 10.85
N PRO A 28 -3.23 -26.07 10.05
CA PRO A 28 -2.68 -27.11 9.18
C PRO A 28 -1.59 -26.56 8.25
N CYS A 29 -0.54 -27.35 8.04
CA CYS A 29 0.58 -27.00 7.17
C CYS A 29 0.12 -26.67 5.73
N GLU A 30 -0.91 -27.37 5.24
CA GLU A 30 -1.54 -27.11 3.95
C GLU A 30 -2.05 -25.67 3.81
N VAL A 31 -2.69 -25.12 4.85
CA VAL A 31 -3.18 -23.74 4.85
C VAL A 31 -2.01 -22.75 4.85
N LEU A 32 -0.97 -23.01 5.65
CA LEU A 32 0.24 -22.19 5.67
C LEU A 32 0.96 -22.18 4.32
N GLN A 33 1.03 -23.33 3.65
CA GLN A 33 1.61 -23.46 2.31
C GLN A 33 0.81 -22.64 1.29
N ARG A 34 -0.52 -22.79 1.26
CA ARG A 34 -1.39 -22.01 0.36
C ARG A 34 -1.23 -20.51 0.57
N ILE A 35 -1.13 -20.05 1.82
CA ILE A 35 -0.90 -18.64 2.14
C ILE A 35 0.48 -18.18 1.64
N SER A 36 1.51 -19.00 1.84
CA SER A 36 2.86 -18.69 1.36
C SER A 36 2.91 -18.58 -0.16
N GLU A 37 2.18 -19.42 -0.88
CA GLU A 37 2.06 -19.39 -2.35
C GLU A 37 1.22 -18.21 -2.85
N ALA A 38 0.17 -17.82 -2.10
CA ALA A 38 -0.73 -16.73 -2.44
C ALA A 38 -0.18 -15.32 -2.09
N GLU A 39 0.93 -15.21 -1.36
CA GLU A 39 1.49 -13.93 -0.91
C GLU A 39 2.03 -13.10 -2.08
N ALA A 40 1.25 -12.11 -2.52
CA ALA A 40 1.55 -11.30 -3.70
C ALA A 40 2.34 -10.02 -3.37
N VAL A 41 2.29 -9.54 -2.13
CA VAL A 41 2.87 -8.23 -1.75
C VAL A 41 4.32 -8.39 -1.36
N HIS A 42 4.60 -9.19 -0.33
CA HIS A 42 5.96 -9.40 0.21
C HIS A 42 6.26 -10.90 0.32
N PRO A 43 6.93 -11.52 -0.67
CA PRO A 43 7.16 -12.96 -0.70
C PRO A 43 7.74 -13.49 0.62
N VAL A 44 7.21 -14.61 1.10
CA VAL A 44 7.72 -15.29 2.30
C VAL A 44 9.05 -15.95 1.94
N LYS A 45 10.12 -15.64 2.69
CA LYS A 45 11.46 -16.13 2.35
C LYS A 45 11.72 -17.55 2.83
N THR A 46 11.30 -17.87 4.05
CA THR A 46 11.59 -19.14 4.73
C THR A 46 10.44 -19.56 5.64
N TRP A 47 10.38 -20.84 6.04
CA TRP A 47 9.38 -21.33 6.99
C TRP A 47 9.46 -20.62 8.36
N MET A 48 10.68 -20.23 8.77
CA MET A 48 10.88 -19.40 9.97
C MET A 48 10.26 -18.00 9.80
N ASP A 49 10.26 -17.45 8.59
CA ASP A 49 9.55 -16.20 8.26
C ASP A 49 8.04 -16.37 8.39
N MET A 50 7.50 -17.48 7.91
CA MET A 50 6.07 -17.78 8.07
C MET A 50 5.70 -17.87 9.55
N LYS A 51 6.52 -18.55 10.38
CA LYS A 51 6.33 -18.63 11.84
C LYS A 51 6.24 -17.25 12.48
N ARG A 52 7.09 -16.32 12.06
CA ARG A 52 7.07 -14.93 12.56
C ARG A 52 5.82 -14.18 12.13
N ARG A 53 5.36 -14.36 10.89
CA ARG A 53 4.15 -13.67 10.34
C ARG A 53 2.84 -14.12 10.98
N VAL A 54 2.80 -15.30 11.60
CA VAL A 54 1.64 -15.82 12.35
C VAL A 54 1.87 -15.87 13.86
N GLY A 55 3.00 -15.31 14.33
CA GLY A 55 3.46 -15.34 15.70
C GLY A 55 2.99 -14.14 16.54
N PRO A 56 3.65 -13.85 17.67
CA PRO A 56 3.28 -12.73 18.53
C PRO A 56 3.42 -11.39 17.80
N TYR A 57 2.54 -10.44 18.11
CA TYR A 57 2.42 -9.13 17.46
C TYR A 57 2.05 -9.19 15.97
N ARG A 58 1.70 -10.36 15.43
CA ARG A 58 1.34 -10.54 14.02
C ARG A 58 0.09 -11.39 13.89
N ARG A 59 -0.95 -10.85 13.25
CA ARG A 59 -2.19 -11.58 13.01
C ARG A 59 -2.34 -11.80 11.52
N CYS A 60 -2.57 -13.05 11.13
CA CYS A 60 -2.89 -13.42 9.76
C CYS A 60 -4.30 -13.96 9.74
N TYR A 61 -5.11 -13.42 8.83
CA TYR A 61 -6.48 -13.84 8.60
C TYR A 61 -6.65 -14.21 7.14
N PHE A 62 -7.56 -15.12 6.85
CA PHE A 62 -8.07 -15.27 5.50
C PHE A 62 -9.59 -15.34 5.49
N PHE A 63 -10.14 -15.05 4.31
CA PHE A 63 -11.55 -15.27 4.02
C PHE A 63 -11.69 -16.53 3.16
N SER A 64 -12.54 -17.45 3.58
CA SER A 64 -12.97 -18.63 2.82
C SER A 64 -14.45 -18.54 2.51
N HIS A 65 -14.90 -19.22 1.46
CA HIS A 65 -16.33 -19.33 1.18
C HIS A 65 -16.95 -20.41 2.09
N CYS A 66 -18.18 -20.24 2.57
CA CYS A 66 -18.82 -21.19 3.48
C CYS A 66 -18.89 -22.62 2.90
N SER A 67 -19.01 -22.77 1.58
CA SER A 67 -19.04 -24.08 0.90
C SER A 67 -17.66 -24.71 0.72
N THR A 68 -16.57 -23.93 0.80
CA THR A 68 -15.19 -24.41 0.66
C THR A 68 -14.32 -23.85 1.80
N PRO A 69 -14.58 -24.29 3.06
CA PRO A 69 -13.79 -23.84 4.21
C PRO A 69 -12.32 -24.29 4.06
N GLY A 70 -11.39 -23.49 4.58
CA GLY A 70 -9.95 -23.77 4.47
C GLY A 70 -9.31 -23.42 3.11
N GLU A 71 -10.07 -22.99 2.12
CA GLU A 71 -9.53 -22.41 0.88
C GLU A 71 -9.43 -20.88 0.99
N PRO A 72 -8.21 -20.31 1.07
CA PRO A 72 -8.05 -18.87 1.25
C PRO A 72 -8.35 -18.12 -0.05
N LEU A 73 -9.40 -17.30 -0.05
CA LEU A 73 -9.72 -16.39 -1.16
C LEU A 73 -8.94 -15.09 -1.04
N ILE A 74 -8.90 -14.52 0.17
CA ILE A 74 -8.18 -13.29 0.48
C ILE A 74 -7.40 -13.51 1.76
N VAL A 75 -6.10 -13.23 1.71
CA VAL A 75 -5.21 -13.28 2.86
C VAL A 75 -4.89 -11.85 3.31
N LEU A 76 -5.01 -11.60 4.60
CA LEU A 76 -4.70 -10.32 5.23
C LEU A 76 -3.69 -10.52 6.35
N HIS A 77 -2.56 -9.84 6.24
CA HIS A 77 -1.56 -9.78 7.30
C HIS A 77 -1.62 -8.44 8.04
N VAL A 78 -1.61 -8.54 9.37
CA VAL A 78 -1.72 -7.44 10.31
C VAL A 78 -0.53 -7.44 11.25
N ALA A 79 0.12 -6.29 11.40
CA ALA A 79 1.11 -6.05 12.44
C ALA A 79 0.49 -5.23 13.58
N LEU A 80 0.67 -5.70 14.80
CA LEU A 80 0.25 -5.00 16.02
C LEU A 80 1.41 -4.16 16.53
N THR A 81 1.19 -2.85 16.65
CA THR A 81 2.22 -1.85 16.99
C THR A 81 1.68 -0.80 17.96
N SER A 82 2.59 0.01 18.51
CA SER A 82 2.26 1.18 19.33
C SER A 82 2.03 2.45 18.52
N GLU A 83 2.44 2.47 17.26
CA GLU A 83 2.39 3.64 16.37
C GLU A 83 2.17 3.23 14.90
N ILE A 84 1.77 4.19 14.07
CA ILE A 84 1.58 3.95 12.64
C ILE A 84 2.93 3.80 11.93
N SER A 85 3.23 2.57 11.50
CA SER A 85 4.49 2.22 10.84
C SER A 85 4.71 2.96 9.53
N SER A 86 5.96 3.36 9.30
CA SER A 86 6.43 4.04 8.10
C SER A 86 7.27 3.15 7.17
N SER A 87 7.87 2.06 7.68
CA SER A 87 8.73 1.15 6.91
C SER A 87 8.29 -0.31 7.04
N ILE A 88 8.32 -1.05 5.92
CA ILE A 88 7.98 -2.48 5.89
C ILE A 88 9.09 -3.34 6.47
N GLN A 89 10.35 -2.93 6.33
CA GLN A 89 11.50 -3.64 6.90
C GLN A 89 11.38 -3.72 8.42
N THR A 90 10.94 -2.66 9.07
CA THR A 90 10.65 -2.65 10.52
C THR A 90 9.55 -3.63 10.92
N ILE A 91 8.67 -4.04 10.00
CA ILE A 91 7.61 -5.02 10.28
C ILE A 91 8.12 -6.45 10.02
N ILE A 92 8.85 -6.69 8.93
CA ILE A 92 9.26 -8.04 8.53
C ILE A 92 10.54 -8.48 9.26
N VAL A 93 11.51 -7.57 9.43
CA VAL A 93 12.85 -7.88 9.96
C VAL A 93 12.91 -7.77 11.47
N LYS A 94 12.00 -7.02 12.10
CA LYS A 94 12.01 -6.84 13.56
C LYS A 94 11.82 -8.18 14.26
N GLU A 95 12.92 -8.70 14.79
CA GLU A 95 12.93 -9.79 15.73
C GLU A 95 12.16 -9.32 16.98
N CYS A 96 11.00 -9.92 17.20
CA CYS A 96 10.31 -9.71 18.46
C CYS A 96 11.15 -10.36 19.56
N PRO A 97 11.29 -9.72 20.73
CA PRO A 97 11.98 -10.34 21.85
C PRO A 97 11.35 -11.71 22.15
N PRO A 98 12.12 -12.68 22.69
CA PRO A 98 11.69 -14.06 22.91
C PRO A 98 10.53 -14.22 23.92
N SER A 99 9.97 -13.13 24.44
CA SER A 99 8.71 -13.14 25.18
C SER A 99 7.61 -13.68 24.27
N GLU A 100 7.21 -14.93 24.50
CA GLU A 100 6.06 -15.56 23.84
C GLU A 100 4.74 -14.83 24.13
N THR A 101 4.73 -13.97 25.16
CA THR A 101 3.54 -13.24 25.61
C THR A 101 3.48 -11.83 25.02
N GLU A 102 2.34 -11.50 24.43
CA GLU A 102 2.05 -10.17 23.87
C GLU A 102 1.72 -9.18 24.99
N GLU A 103 2.46 -8.07 25.08
CA GLU A 103 2.14 -6.99 26.01
C GLU A 103 0.95 -6.18 25.50
N ARG A 104 -0.27 -6.57 25.92
CA ARG A 104 -1.53 -5.96 25.48
C ARG A 104 -1.57 -4.43 25.64
N ASN A 105 -0.92 -3.90 26.69
CA ASN A 105 -0.91 -2.47 26.99
C ASN A 105 -0.10 -1.64 25.98
N LYS A 106 0.84 -2.24 25.25
CA LYS A 106 1.66 -1.54 24.24
C LYS A 106 1.01 -1.53 22.86
N ILE A 107 -0.05 -2.31 22.65
CA ILE A 107 -0.71 -2.46 21.35
C ILE A 107 -1.83 -1.43 21.24
N THR A 108 -1.59 -0.38 20.45
CA THR A 108 -2.54 0.73 20.24
C THR A 108 -3.00 0.82 18.78
N THR A 109 -2.20 0.27 17.86
CA THR A 109 -2.35 0.43 16.41
C THR A 109 -2.26 -0.92 15.70
N ALA A 110 -3.12 -1.12 14.70
CA ALA A 110 -3.08 -2.26 13.79
C ALA A 110 -2.74 -1.81 12.37
N ILE A 111 -1.70 -2.42 11.80
CA ILE A 111 -1.16 -2.09 10.48
C ILE A 111 -1.41 -3.24 9.50
N PHE A 112 -2.23 -2.99 8.49
CA PHE A 112 -2.46 -3.91 7.37
C PHE A 112 -1.31 -3.77 6.36
N TYR A 113 -0.34 -4.69 6.38
CA TYR A 113 0.87 -4.58 5.55
C TYR A 113 0.86 -5.48 4.32
N SER A 114 0.01 -6.51 4.27
CA SER A 114 -0.21 -7.30 3.08
C SER A 114 -1.68 -7.69 2.96
N LEU A 115 -2.24 -7.49 1.78
CA LEU A 115 -3.55 -7.98 1.37
C LEU A 115 -3.38 -8.64 0.01
N SER A 116 -3.61 -9.95 -0.05
CA SER A 116 -3.43 -10.75 -1.25
C SER A 116 -4.74 -11.43 -1.64
N LEU A 117 -5.15 -11.26 -2.90
CA LEU A 117 -6.26 -11.98 -3.51
C LEU A 117 -5.70 -13.23 -4.19
N THR A 118 -6.06 -14.41 -3.69
CA THR A 118 -5.59 -15.69 -4.22
C THR A 118 -6.19 -15.98 -5.59
N GLN A 119 -7.48 -15.67 -5.76
CA GLN A 119 -8.25 -16.02 -6.96
C GLN A 119 -8.43 -14.81 -7.89
N GLN A 120 -7.71 -14.79 -9.02
CA GLN A 120 -7.79 -13.70 -10.00
C GLN A 120 -9.18 -13.57 -10.66
N GLY A 121 -9.97 -14.66 -10.70
CA GLY A 121 -11.34 -14.65 -11.22
C GLY A 121 -12.31 -13.76 -10.42
N LEU A 122 -11.97 -13.42 -9.18
CA LEU A 122 -12.76 -12.52 -8.32
C LEU A 122 -12.32 -11.05 -8.42
N GLN A 123 -11.40 -10.73 -9.34
CA GLN A 123 -10.91 -9.37 -9.48
C GLN A 123 -12.04 -8.40 -9.84
N GLY A 124 -12.24 -7.40 -8.98
CA GLY A 124 -13.27 -6.37 -9.16
C GLY A 124 -14.65 -6.75 -8.60
N VAL A 125 -14.81 -7.93 -8.01
CA VAL A 125 -15.93 -8.22 -7.10
C VAL A 125 -15.63 -7.53 -5.76
N GLU A 126 -16.59 -6.75 -5.24
CA GLU A 126 -16.40 -5.87 -4.08
C GLU A 126 -16.34 -6.65 -2.76
N LEU A 127 -15.24 -7.37 -2.55
CA LEU A 127 -15.01 -8.09 -1.30
C LEU A 127 -14.50 -7.13 -0.21
N GLY A 128 -13.71 -6.12 -0.60
CA GLY A 128 -12.82 -5.31 0.25
C GLY A 128 -13.43 -4.58 1.45
N ALA A 129 -14.58 -3.92 1.26
CA ALA A 129 -15.11 -2.98 2.27
C ALA A 129 -15.52 -3.66 3.57
N PHE A 130 -15.98 -4.90 3.47
CA PHE A 130 -16.41 -5.70 4.61
C PHE A 130 -15.25 -6.44 5.28
N LEU A 131 -14.17 -6.76 4.54
CA LEU A 131 -13.04 -7.54 5.07
C LEU A 131 -12.36 -6.80 6.21
N ILE A 132 -12.02 -5.55 5.97
CA ILE A 132 -11.27 -4.73 6.92
C ILE A 132 -12.13 -4.47 8.15
N LYS A 133 -13.42 -4.12 7.97
CA LYS A 133 -14.35 -3.93 9.09
C LYS A 133 -14.52 -5.19 9.94
N ARG A 134 -14.59 -6.38 9.35
CA ARG A 134 -14.68 -7.64 10.09
C ARG A 134 -13.41 -7.94 10.88
N VAL A 135 -12.24 -7.77 10.26
CA VAL A 135 -10.96 -7.98 10.93
C VAL A 135 -10.76 -6.96 12.05
N VAL A 136 -11.13 -5.69 11.83
CA VAL A 136 -11.12 -4.65 12.87
C VAL A 136 -11.97 -5.08 14.07
N LYS A 137 -13.21 -5.54 13.85
CA LYS A 137 -14.09 -6.00 14.94
C LYS A 137 -13.48 -7.17 15.70
N GLU A 138 -12.86 -8.12 15.00
CA GLU A 138 -12.20 -9.27 15.64
C GLU A 138 -10.98 -8.83 16.47
N LEU A 139 -10.17 -7.91 15.94
CA LEU A 139 -9.05 -7.33 16.68
C LEU A 139 -9.51 -6.51 17.89
N GLN A 140 -10.62 -5.78 17.80
CA GLN A 140 -11.17 -4.99 18.91
C GLN A 140 -11.75 -5.88 20.02
N LYS A 141 -12.31 -7.06 19.70
CA LYS A 141 -12.73 -8.04 20.72
C LYS A 141 -11.54 -8.52 21.54
N GLU A 142 -10.40 -8.76 20.90
CA GLU A 142 -9.21 -9.27 21.56
C GLU A 142 -8.39 -8.16 22.24
N PHE A 143 -8.37 -6.96 21.66
CA PHE A 143 -7.64 -5.79 22.14
C PHE A 143 -8.59 -4.57 22.22
N PRO A 144 -9.31 -4.38 23.34
CA PRO A 144 -10.23 -3.25 23.49
C PRO A 144 -9.55 -1.87 23.44
N ALA A 145 -8.24 -1.78 23.75
CA ALA A 145 -7.46 -0.54 23.68
C ALA A 145 -7.04 -0.14 22.25
N LEU A 146 -7.35 -0.96 21.24
CA LEU A 146 -6.97 -0.75 19.85
C LEU A 146 -7.85 0.31 19.18
N GLY A 147 -7.29 1.50 18.96
CA GLY A 147 -8.02 2.64 18.38
C GLY A 147 -7.55 3.08 16.99
N ALA A 148 -6.32 2.75 16.59
CA ALA A 148 -5.74 3.21 15.33
C ALA A 148 -5.61 2.07 14.30
N PHE A 149 -6.13 2.30 13.10
CA PHE A 149 -6.08 1.33 12.00
C PHE A 149 -5.53 2.00 10.75
N SER A 150 -4.48 1.43 10.17
CA SER A 150 -3.89 1.93 8.93
C SER A 150 -3.37 0.79 8.09
N SER A 151 -3.28 0.97 6.79
CA SER A 151 -2.42 0.11 5.98
C SER A 151 -1.01 0.66 5.89
N LEU A 152 -0.07 -0.18 5.46
CA LEU A 152 1.19 0.23 4.86
C LEU A 152 1.24 -0.45 3.49
N SER A 153 0.84 0.29 2.46
CA SER A 153 0.56 -0.27 1.15
C SER A 153 1.62 0.12 0.11
N PRO A 154 1.96 -0.77 -0.84
CA PRO A 154 2.84 -0.44 -1.95
C PRO A 154 2.14 0.47 -2.96
N ILE A 155 2.93 1.10 -3.83
CA ILE A 155 2.44 2.01 -4.88
C ILE A 155 2.79 1.45 -6.26
N PRO A 156 2.18 0.33 -6.69
CA PRO A 156 2.55 -0.30 -7.95
C PRO A 156 2.31 0.65 -9.14
N GLY A 157 3.25 0.63 -10.09
CA GLY A 157 3.16 1.41 -11.33
C GLY A 157 3.66 2.85 -11.23
N PHE A 158 4.07 3.33 -10.05
CA PHE A 158 4.58 4.70 -9.90
C PHE A 158 5.85 4.95 -10.72
N THR A 159 6.87 4.09 -10.60
CA THR A 159 8.11 4.26 -11.38
C THR A 159 7.84 4.23 -12.89
N LYS A 160 6.96 3.33 -13.34
CA LYS A 160 6.57 3.22 -14.76
C LYS A 160 5.86 4.49 -15.25
N TRP A 161 4.95 5.03 -14.44
CA TRP A 161 4.27 6.30 -14.73
C TRP A 161 5.28 7.46 -14.82
N LEU A 162 6.21 7.55 -13.85
CA LEU A 162 7.23 8.59 -13.82
C LEU A 162 8.16 8.52 -15.04
N LEU A 163 8.65 7.33 -15.40
CA LEU A 163 9.45 7.13 -16.61
C LEU A 163 8.66 7.48 -17.89
N GLY A 164 7.36 7.22 -17.92
CA GLY A 164 6.48 7.62 -19.02
C GLY A 164 6.37 9.14 -19.16
N LEU A 165 6.20 9.86 -18.04
CA LEU A 165 6.15 11.31 -18.01
C LEU A 165 7.48 11.95 -18.44
N LEU A 166 8.61 11.44 -17.94
CA LEU A 166 9.94 11.91 -18.29
C LEU A 166 10.19 11.78 -19.80
N LYS A 167 9.82 10.65 -20.41
CA LYS A 167 9.94 10.43 -21.86
C LYS A 167 9.05 11.36 -22.67
N SER A 168 7.84 11.66 -22.21
CA SER A 168 6.94 12.59 -22.89
C SER A 168 7.49 14.02 -22.85
N LYS A 169 7.99 14.45 -21.69
CA LYS A 169 8.50 15.80 -21.47
C LYS A 169 9.88 16.05 -22.04
N ALA A 170 10.71 15.02 -22.22
CA ALA A 170 11.98 15.16 -22.95
C ALA A 170 11.78 15.48 -24.44
N LYS A 171 10.64 15.11 -25.04
CA LYS A 171 10.33 15.39 -26.45
C LYS A 171 9.83 16.83 -26.66
N GLU A 172 9.07 17.35 -25.71
CA GLU A 172 8.66 18.75 -25.66
C GLU A 172 9.85 19.58 -25.15
N HIS A 173 10.67 20.17 -26.03
CA HIS A 173 11.91 20.91 -25.72
C HIS A 173 11.73 22.19 -24.85
N GLY A 174 11.01 22.11 -23.73
CA GLY A 174 10.71 23.22 -22.83
C GLY A 174 10.90 22.81 -21.37
N ARG A 175 11.14 23.83 -20.53
CA ARG A 175 11.30 23.73 -19.07
C ARG A 175 10.39 22.66 -18.48
N SER A 176 11.00 21.57 -18.01
CA SER A 176 10.30 20.50 -17.31
C SER A 176 9.66 21.08 -16.05
N GLY A 177 8.35 21.26 -16.06
CA GLY A 177 7.61 21.64 -14.84
C GLY A 177 7.66 20.58 -13.74
N LEU A 178 8.29 19.41 -13.95
CA LEU A 178 8.33 18.32 -12.96
C LEU A 178 9.31 18.60 -11.82
N LEU A 179 10.44 19.25 -12.13
CA LEU A 179 11.50 19.62 -11.19
C LEU A 179 11.62 21.14 -11.15
N THR A 180 11.96 21.68 -10.01
CA THR A 180 12.34 23.09 -9.88
C THR A 180 13.74 23.33 -10.45
N ASP A 181 14.07 24.58 -10.75
CA ASP A 181 15.40 24.93 -11.25
C ASP A 181 16.50 24.55 -10.24
N SER A 182 16.26 24.73 -8.94
CA SER A 182 17.17 24.34 -7.86
C SER A 182 17.36 22.81 -7.77
N GLU A 183 16.27 22.04 -7.81
CA GLU A 183 16.34 20.57 -7.82
C GLU A 183 17.08 20.06 -9.07
N SER A 184 16.86 20.71 -10.22
CA SER A 184 17.52 20.33 -11.46
C SER A 184 19.03 20.60 -11.43
N GLN A 185 19.44 21.72 -10.82
CA GLN A 185 20.86 22.04 -10.62
C GLN A 185 21.53 21.06 -9.65
N GLU A 186 20.92 20.79 -8.50
CA GLU A 186 21.47 19.86 -7.52
C GLU A 186 21.64 18.45 -8.10
N ILE A 187 20.66 17.96 -8.87
CA ILE A 187 20.76 16.66 -9.55
C ILE A 187 21.87 16.69 -10.60
N ALA A 188 21.96 17.74 -11.41
CA ALA A 188 22.99 17.85 -12.45
C ALA A 188 24.41 17.92 -11.87
N GLU A 189 24.61 18.59 -10.74
CA GLU A 189 25.89 18.66 -10.02
C GLU A 189 26.30 17.28 -9.49
N LEU A 190 25.36 16.52 -8.93
CA LEU A 190 25.63 15.19 -8.38
C LEU A 190 25.88 14.14 -9.47
N THR A 191 25.26 14.29 -10.65
CA THR A 191 25.29 13.26 -11.69
C THR A 191 26.15 13.61 -12.91
N GLY A 192 26.63 14.86 -13.01
CA GLY A 192 27.52 15.33 -14.08
C GLY A 192 26.86 15.41 -15.47
N GLY A 193 25.52 15.47 -15.54
CA GLY A 193 24.78 15.42 -16.81
C GLY A 193 23.39 16.07 -16.75
N PRO A 194 22.65 16.11 -17.88
CA PRO A 194 21.32 16.72 -17.93
C PRO A 194 20.34 16.01 -16.99
N ALA A 195 19.79 16.73 -16.01
CA ALA A 195 19.02 16.17 -14.90
C ALA A 195 17.91 15.19 -15.33
N LEU A 196 17.17 15.48 -16.40
CA LEU A 196 16.06 14.63 -16.88
C LEU A 196 16.51 13.28 -17.46
N GLU A 197 17.52 13.30 -18.33
CA GLU A 197 18.03 12.09 -18.97
C GLU A 197 18.75 11.20 -17.95
N THR A 198 19.50 11.83 -17.05
CA THR A 198 20.17 11.12 -15.96
C THR A 198 19.16 10.53 -14.99
N LEU A 199 18.10 11.26 -14.62
CA LEU A 199 17.04 10.75 -13.74
C LEU A 199 16.30 9.57 -14.37
N GLN A 200 16.04 9.60 -15.68
CA GLN A 200 15.44 8.45 -16.38
C GLN A 200 16.33 7.20 -16.31
N THR A 201 17.64 7.38 -16.48
CA THR A 201 18.62 6.28 -16.44
C THR A 201 18.75 5.72 -15.03
N LEU A 202 18.91 6.59 -14.05
CA LEU A 202 19.06 6.25 -12.63
C LEU A 202 17.84 5.52 -12.07
N LEU A 203 16.63 6.02 -12.35
CA LEU A 203 15.40 5.37 -11.91
C LEU A 203 15.19 4.00 -12.57
N SER A 204 15.78 3.77 -13.74
CA SER A 204 15.74 2.47 -14.42
C SER A 204 16.75 1.47 -13.86
N SER A 205 17.94 1.93 -13.42
CA SER A 205 19.00 1.04 -12.90
C SER A 205 18.87 0.74 -11.40
N SER A 206 18.02 1.45 -10.65
CA SER A 206 17.87 1.36 -9.18
C SER A 206 19.13 1.67 -8.35
N GLU A 207 20.24 2.03 -9.01
CA GLU A 207 21.53 2.36 -8.39
C GLU A 207 21.48 3.64 -7.56
N TRP A 208 20.52 4.53 -7.86
CA TRP A 208 20.34 5.78 -7.12
C TRP A 208 20.12 5.58 -5.62
N ALA A 209 19.57 4.44 -5.22
CA ALA A 209 19.31 4.12 -3.82
C ALA A 209 20.59 3.82 -3.02
N GLN A 210 21.74 3.61 -3.68
CA GLN A 210 23.04 3.37 -3.02
C GLN A 210 23.75 4.68 -2.65
N SER A 211 23.47 5.78 -3.35
CA SER A 211 24.06 7.09 -3.06
C SER A 211 23.16 7.88 -2.10
N GLU A 212 23.64 8.09 -0.86
CA GLU A 212 22.89 8.87 0.13
C GLU A 212 22.63 10.31 -0.32
N GLN A 213 23.61 10.93 -0.98
CA GLN A 213 23.49 12.31 -1.47
C GLN A 213 22.36 12.41 -2.51
N LEU A 214 22.36 11.50 -3.47
CA LEU A 214 21.33 11.46 -4.50
C LEU A 214 19.96 11.09 -3.92
N ALA A 215 19.89 10.15 -2.98
CA ALA A 215 18.64 9.80 -2.30
C ALA A 215 18.05 11.02 -1.54
N ARG A 216 18.89 11.84 -0.89
CA ARG A 216 18.44 13.06 -0.20
C ARG A 216 17.90 14.10 -1.20
N ALA A 217 18.63 14.35 -2.29
CA ALA A 217 18.19 15.28 -3.34
C ALA A 217 16.87 14.84 -4.00
N LEU A 218 16.69 13.53 -4.20
CA LEU A 218 15.50 12.96 -4.84
C LEU A 218 14.27 12.87 -3.91
N GLN A 219 14.44 12.96 -2.59
CA GLN A 219 13.36 12.78 -1.64
C GLN A 219 12.19 13.74 -1.87
N ALA A 220 12.46 15.05 -1.86
CA ALA A 220 11.44 16.08 -2.02
C ALA A 220 10.68 15.98 -3.37
N PRO A 221 11.36 15.92 -4.54
CA PRO A 221 10.67 15.82 -5.82
C PRO A 221 9.89 14.52 -5.97
N LEU A 222 10.43 13.36 -5.54
CA LEU A 222 9.73 12.08 -5.67
C LEU A 222 8.50 12.01 -4.76
N MET A 223 8.58 12.51 -3.52
CA MET A 223 7.40 12.58 -2.65
C MET A 223 6.31 13.49 -3.22
N ARG A 224 6.69 14.63 -3.80
CA ARG A 224 5.77 15.58 -4.47
C ARG A 224 5.10 14.95 -5.69
N LEU A 225 5.86 14.28 -6.55
CA LEU A 225 5.36 13.56 -7.73
C LEU A 225 4.46 12.39 -7.33
N CYS A 226 4.81 11.66 -6.27
CA CYS A 226 4.00 10.56 -5.74
C CYS A 226 2.66 11.05 -5.19
N ALA A 227 2.65 12.18 -4.48
CA ALA A 227 1.41 12.79 -4.01
C ALA A 227 0.47 13.13 -5.16
N TRP A 228 1.00 13.69 -6.26
CA TRP A 228 0.22 13.93 -7.47
C TRP A 228 -0.26 12.63 -8.13
N TYR A 229 0.57 11.61 -8.25
CA TYR A 229 0.17 10.31 -8.82
C TYR A 229 -0.97 9.64 -8.05
N LEU A 230 -0.99 9.76 -6.73
CA LEU A 230 -2.04 9.16 -5.89
C LEU A 230 -3.31 10.03 -5.84
N TYR A 231 -3.16 11.36 -5.76
CA TYR A 231 -4.26 12.28 -5.50
C TYR A 231 -4.78 12.97 -6.77
N GLY A 232 -3.91 13.41 -7.67
CA GLY A 232 -4.26 14.17 -8.88
C GLY A 232 -4.59 13.29 -10.08
N GLU A 233 -3.75 12.28 -10.37
CA GLU A 233 -3.92 11.41 -11.54
C GLU A 233 -5.19 10.54 -11.44
N LYS A 234 -5.99 10.53 -12.51
CA LYS A 234 -7.27 9.82 -12.58
C LYS A 234 -7.37 8.87 -13.75
N HIS A 235 -8.09 7.77 -13.54
CA HIS A 235 -8.62 6.91 -14.60
C HIS A 235 -10.15 6.86 -14.49
N ARG A 236 -10.85 7.37 -15.51
CA ARG A 236 -12.33 7.50 -15.53
C ARG A 236 -12.88 8.28 -14.31
N GLY A 237 -12.07 9.20 -13.79
CA GLY A 237 -12.41 10.02 -12.60
C GLY A 237 -12.09 9.37 -11.25
N TYR A 238 -11.67 8.10 -11.21
CA TYR A 238 -11.19 7.44 -9.99
C TYR A 238 -9.66 7.51 -9.89
N ALA A 239 -9.09 7.20 -8.73
CA ALA A 239 -7.63 7.14 -8.57
C ALA A 239 -6.98 6.20 -9.60
N LEU A 240 -5.91 6.66 -10.25
CA LEU A 240 -5.19 5.86 -11.26
C LEU A 240 -4.56 4.60 -10.65
N ASN A 241 -3.97 4.72 -9.46
CA ASN A 241 -3.34 3.60 -8.78
C ASN A 241 -4.39 2.60 -8.25
N PRO A 242 -4.31 1.30 -8.58
CA PRO A 242 -5.32 0.31 -8.19
C PRO A 242 -5.39 0.07 -6.67
N VAL A 243 -4.25 0.17 -5.98
CA VAL A 243 -4.19 0.01 -4.52
C VAL A 243 -4.83 1.22 -3.83
N ALA A 244 -4.57 2.43 -4.32
CA ALA A 244 -5.27 3.65 -3.89
C ALA A 244 -6.78 3.52 -4.11
N HIS A 245 -7.19 3.10 -5.30
CA HIS A 245 -8.60 2.90 -5.62
C HIS A 245 -9.28 1.95 -4.63
N PHE A 246 -8.65 0.80 -4.33
CA PHE A 246 -9.14 -0.16 -3.35
C PHE A 246 -9.34 0.46 -1.96
N HIS A 247 -8.31 1.12 -1.40
CA HIS A 247 -8.39 1.67 -0.04
C HIS A 247 -9.39 2.84 0.06
N LEU A 248 -9.43 3.71 -0.95
CA LEU A 248 -10.34 4.86 -1.01
C LEU A 248 -11.80 4.41 -1.17
N GLN A 249 -12.05 3.37 -1.96
CA GLN A 249 -13.37 2.73 -2.07
C GLN A 249 -13.84 2.19 -0.72
N ASN A 250 -12.92 1.71 0.12
CA ASN A 250 -13.21 1.26 1.48
C ASN A 250 -13.31 2.41 2.51
N GLY A 251 -13.24 3.67 2.07
CA GLY A 251 -13.39 4.85 2.92
C GLY A 251 -12.13 5.22 3.71
N ALA A 252 -10.97 4.70 3.34
CA ALA A 252 -9.71 5.10 3.95
C ALA A 252 -9.33 6.53 3.56
N VAL A 253 -8.56 7.20 4.42
CA VAL A 253 -7.93 8.49 4.15
C VAL A 253 -6.53 8.24 3.60
N LEU A 254 -6.17 8.92 2.51
CA LEU A 254 -4.79 8.99 2.02
C LEU A 254 -3.94 9.77 3.02
N TRP A 255 -3.34 9.06 3.97
CA TRP A 255 -2.92 9.65 5.25
C TRP A 255 -1.46 10.08 5.30
N ARG A 256 -0.53 9.26 4.78
CA ARG A 256 0.90 9.63 4.78
C ARG A 256 1.65 8.94 3.67
N ILE A 257 2.49 9.67 2.95
CA ILE A 257 3.48 9.13 2.01
C ILE A 257 4.80 8.97 2.76
N ASN A 258 5.41 7.78 2.66
CA ASN A 258 6.61 7.40 3.41
C ASN A 258 7.80 7.23 2.46
N TRP A 259 8.88 7.98 2.71
CA TRP A 259 10.15 7.89 1.98
C TRP A 259 10.95 6.65 2.39
N LEU A 260 11.55 5.95 1.42
CA LEU A 260 12.32 4.71 1.61
C LEU A 260 11.68 3.70 2.58
N ALA A 261 10.36 3.59 2.47
CA ALA A 261 9.55 2.69 3.25
C ALA A 261 9.72 1.23 2.84
N ASP A 262 10.05 0.97 1.56
CA ASP A 262 10.42 -0.35 1.05
C ASP A 262 11.71 -0.32 0.23
N VAL A 263 12.84 -0.56 0.87
CA VAL A 263 14.17 -0.64 0.23
C VAL A 263 14.45 -1.99 -0.44
N SER A 264 13.48 -2.90 -0.53
CA SER A 264 13.65 -4.12 -1.31
C SER A 264 13.77 -3.81 -2.81
N LEU A 265 14.40 -4.71 -3.57
CA LEU A 265 14.51 -4.55 -5.03
C LEU A 265 13.13 -4.32 -5.69
N LYS A 266 12.09 -5.01 -5.23
CA LYS A 266 10.70 -4.83 -5.69
C LYS A 266 10.14 -3.45 -5.35
N GLY A 267 10.38 -2.95 -4.13
CA GLY A 267 9.94 -1.63 -3.68
C GLY A 267 10.63 -0.49 -4.44
N VAL A 268 11.94 -0.57 -4.58
CA VAL A 268 12.76 0.44 -5.30
C VAL A 268 12.39 0.48 -6.79
N THR A 269 12.29 -0.67 -7.45
CA THR A 269 11.93 -0.72 -8.89
C THR A 269 10.47 -0.33 -9.14
N GLY A 270 9.53 -0.74 -8.27
CA GLY A 270 8.10 -0.51 -8.47
C GLY A 270 7.62 0.90 -8.12
N ALA A 271 8.19 1.51 -7.08
CA ALA A 271 7.72 2.78 -6.52
C ALA A 271 8.82 3.68 -5.96
N CYS A 272 10.08 3.51 -6.37
CA CYS A 272 11.21 4.26 -5.82
C CYS A 272 11.34 4.12 -4.29
N GLY A 273 10.93 2.98 -3.74
CA GLY A 273 10.94 2.72 -2.30
C GLY A 273 9.86 3.47 -1.50
N LEU A 274 8.95 4.18 -2.17
CA LEU A 274 7.83 4.84 -1.52
C LEU A 274 6.73 3.82 -1.16
N MET A 275 6.16 3.99 0.02
CA MET A 275 4.91 3.36 0.43
C MET A 275 3.96 4.41 0.97
N VAL A 276 2.70 4.03 1.14
CA VAL A 276 1.65 4.93 1.58
C VAL A 276 0.83 4.30 2.71
N ASN A 277 0.50 5.11 3.70
CA ASN A 277 -0.44 4.75 4.73
C ASN A 277 -1.86 5.19 4.32
N TYR A 278 -2.77 4.23 4.19
CA TYR A 278 -4.21 4.51 4.11
C TYR A 278 -4.83 4.29 5.49
N ARG A 279 -5.24 5.35 6.15
CA ARG A 279 -5.75 5.30 7.52
C ARG A 279 -7.27 5.12 7.54
N TYR A 280 -7.73 4.18 8.35
CA TYR A 280 -9.14 3.88 8.53
C TYR A 280 -9.66 4.54 9.81
N PHE A 281 -10.39 5.62 9.65
CA PHE A 281 -11.20 6.21 10.72
C PHE A 281 -12.56 5.51 10.72
N LEU A 282 -12.81 4.66 11.72
CA LEU A 282 -13.95 3.74 11.70
C LEU A 282 -15.29 4.47 11.53
N GLU A 283 -15.43 5.61 12.21
CA GLU A 283 -16.61 6.48 12.21
C GLU A 283 -16.85 7.12 10.83
N ASP A 284 -15.79 7.51 10.12
CA ASP A 284 -15.89 8.23 8.85
C ASP A 284 -15.91 7.32 7.60
N THR A 285 -15.61 6.03 7.75
CA THR A 285 -15.44 5.12 6.59
C THR A 285 -16.61 5.12 5.62
N ALA A 286 -17.85 5.15 6.11
CA ALA A 286 -19.05 5.15 5.26
C ALA A 286 -19.21 6.45 4.47
N ALA A 287 -19.01 7.59 5.15
CA ALA A 287 -19.07 8.92 4.52
C ALA A 287 -17.96 9.10 3.48
N ASN A 288 -16.73 8.69 3.81
CA ASN A 288 -15.58 8.77 2.91
C ASN A 288 -15.76 7.88 1.68
N SER A 289 -16.26 6.65 1.86
CA SER A 289 -16.54 5.73 0.74
C SER A 289 -17.60 6.30 -0.20
N THR A 290 -18.69 6.85 0.36
CA THR A 290 -19.76 7.50 -0.42
C THR A 290 -19.24 8.71 -1.18
N ALA A 291 -18.41 9.54 -0.55
CA ALA A 291 -17.79 10.69 -1.20
C ALA A 291 -16.87 10.27 -2.37
N TYR A 292 -16.09 9.20 -2.19
CA TYR A 292 -15.20 8.69 -3.23
C TYR A 292 -15.96 8.05 -4.41
N LEU A 293 -16.99 7.24 -4.15
CA LEU A 293 -17.75 6.57 -5.19
C LEU A 293 -18.71 7.51 -5.92
N GLY A 294 -19.41 8.39 -5.20
CA GLY A 294 -20.39 9.31 -5.78
C GLY A 294 -19.75 10.58 -6.35
N SER A 295 -19.00 11.30 -5.53
CA SER A 295 -18.43 12.62 -5.90
C SER A 295 -16.98 12.55 -6.41
N LYS A 296 -16.36 11.36 -6.45
CA LYS A 296 -14.95 11.16 -6.86
C LYS A 296 -13.96 11.95 -6.00
N SER A 297 -14.37 12.30 -4.77
CA SER A 297 -13.57 13.09 -3.84
C SER A 297 -12.65 12.18 -3.02
N ILE A 298 -11.38 12.58 -2.89
CA ILE A 298 -10.38 11.88 -2.08
C ILE A 298 -10.14 12.67 -0.81
N LYS A 299 -10.36 12.02 0.34
CA LYS A 299 -9.91 12.53 1.65
C LYS A 299 -8.42 12.24 1.82
N ALA A 300 -7.63 13.28 2.09
CA ALA A 300 -6.20 13.19 2.28
C ALA A 300 -5.76 14.02 3.49
N SER A 301 -4.61 13.69 4.08
CA SER A 301 -4.03 14.46 5.19
C SER A 301 -3.39 15.77 4.72
N GLU A 302 -3.10 16.66 5.67
CA GLU A 302 -2.36 17.91 5.42
C GLU A 302 -0.99 17.65 4.78
N GLN A 303 -0.28 16.58 5.17
CA GLN A 303 1.02 16.22 4.57
C GLN A 303 0.88 15.97 3.06
N VAL A 304 -0.14 15.22 2.67
CA VAL A 304 -0.38 14.90 1.26
C VAL A 304 -0.88 16.12 0.51
N LEU A 305 -1.83 16.88 1.08
CA LEU A 305 -2.35 18.10 0.45
C LEU A 305 -1.27 19.17 0.26
N SER A 306 -0.34 19.31 1.22
CA SER A 306 0.83 20.18 1.08
C SER A 306 1.70 19.78 -0.10
N LEU A 307 2.02 18.48 -0.26
CA LEU A 307 2.79 17.98 -1.40
C LEU A 307 2.06 18.18 -2.74
N VAL A 308 0.73 17.98 -2.77
CA VAL A 308 -0.09 18.26 -3.96
C VAL A 308 -0.08 19.75 -4.29
N ALA A 309 -0.20 20.63 -3.29
CA ALA A 309 -0.13 22.08 -3.50
C ALA A 309 1.25 22.52 -4.02
N GLN A 310 2.34 21.91 -3.53
CA GLN A 310 3.68 22.13 -4.07
C GLN A 310 3.78 21.67 -5.53
N PHE A 311 3.16 20.54 -5.88
CA PHE A 311 3.11 20.08 -7.27
C PHE A 311 2.38 21.10 -8.15
N GLN A 312 1.18 21.54 -7.76
CA GLN A 312 0.38 22.50 -8.54
C GLN A 312 1.05 23.87 -8.75
N LYS A 313 1.91 24.31 -7.83
CA LYS A 313 2.69 25.54 -7.98
C LYS A 313 3.75 25.44 -9.06
N ASN A 314 4.37 24.27 -9.18
CA ASN A 314 5.57 24.08 -10.00
C ASN A 314 5.25 23.41 -11.35
N SER A 315 4.14 22.68 -11.41
CA SER A 315 3.77 21.82 -12.54
C SER A 315 2.35 22.15 -13.00
N LYS A 316 2.21 22.52 -14.27
CA LYS A 316 0.93 22.45 -14.99
C LYS A 316 0.96 21.19 -15.86
N LEU A 317 0.57 20.04 -15.27
CA LEU A 317 0.24 18.84 -16.04
C LEU A 317 -1.18 18.96 -16.59
#